data_AF-A0A537MRS3-F1
#
_entry.id   AF-A0A537MRS3-F1
#
_cell.length_a   1.000
_cell.length_b   1.000
_cell.length_c   1.000
_cell.angle_alpha   90.00
_cell.angle_beta   90.00
_cell.angle_gamma   90.00
#
_symmetry.space_group_name_H-M   'P 1'
#
loop_
_entity.id
_entity.type
_entity.pdbx_description
1 polymer ?
#
loop_
_entity_poly.entity_id
_entity_poly.type
_entity_poly.pdbx_seq_one_letter_code
_entity_poly.pdbx_strand_id
1 'polypeptide(L)'
;MNAFGIRLLVLAAVAALACPAPALSGSPNWPDHIAIGTASPGGTYHVYGEGLAKILTRVLDLPVTRETTEGPVQNIELLESGQAKLGFVTVGIALAAWNATGVWAGKSPAR
;
A
#
# COMPACT_ATOMS: atom_id res chain seq x y z
N MET A 1 -35.30 -12.79 -30.89
CA MET A 1 -33.89 -13.07 -31.25
C MET A 1 -33.82 -14.47 -31.85
N ASN A 2 -33.17 -14.63 -33.00
CA ASN A 2 -33.04 -15.91 -33.70
C ASN A 2 -31.91 -16.78 -33.08
N ALA A 3 -32.00 -18.10 -33.24
CA ALA A 3 -31.07 -19.06 -32.65
C ALA A 3 -29.59 -18.79 -33.00
N PHE A 4 -29.35 -18.17 -34.15
CA PHE A 4 -28.03 -17.69 -34.57
C PHE A 4 -27.48 -16.58 -33.66
N GLY A 5 -28.30 -15.59 -33.31
CA GLY A 5 -27.90 -14.52 -32.39
C GLY A 5 -27.61 -15.01 -30.97
N ILE A 6 -28.35 -16.04 -30.51
CA ILE A 6 -28.10 -16.66 -29.20
C ILE A 6 -26.76 -17.40 -29.21
N ARG A 7 -26.44 -18.14 -30.28
CA ARG A 7 -25.14 -18.84 -30.42
C ARG A 7 -23.96 -17.88 -30.48
N LEU A 8 -24.12 -16.75 -31.16
CA LEU A 8 -23.08 -15.73 -31.24
C LEU A 8 -22.80 -15.08 -29.88
N LEU A 9 -23.85 -14.80 -29.11
CA LEU A 9 -23.74 -14.26 -27.75
C LEU A 9 -23.10 -15.26 -26.79
N VAL A 10 -23.43 -16.54 -26.90
CA VAL A 10 -22.80 -17.60 -26.08
C VAL A 10 -21.31 -17.74 -26.43
N LEU A 11 -20.93 -17.70 -27.71
CA LEU A 11 -19.52 -17.72 -28.10
C LEU A 11 -18.74 -16.52 -27.55
N ALA A 12 -19.33 -15.32 -27.62
CA ALA A 12 -18.70 -14.10 -27.10
C ALA A 12 -18.54 -14.14 -25.57
N ALA A 13 -19.53 -14.66 -24.84
CA ALA A 13 -19.46 -14.84 -23.39
C ALA A 13 -18.40 -15.87 -22.97
N VAL A 14 -18.27 -16.97 -23.71
CA VAL A 14 -17.23 -18.00 -23.44
C VAL A 14 -15.82 -17.46 -23.76
N ALA A 15 -15.67 -16.66 -24.82
CA ALA A 15 -14.39 -16.04 -25.16
C ALA A 15 -13.93 -15.02 -24.10
N ALA A 16 -14.86 -14.28 -23.47
CA ALA A 16 -14.55 -13.36 -22.39
C ALA A 16 -14.09 -14.07 -21.10
N LEU A 17 -14.60 -15.28 -20.85
CA LEU A 17 -14.20 -16.13 -19.71
C LEU A 17 -12.89 -16.90 -19.96
N ALA A 18 -12.48 -17.05 -21.22
CA ALA A 18 -11.26 -17.75 -21.61
C ALA A 18 -10.01 -16.86 -21.62
N CYS A 19 -10.14 -15.57 -21.30
CA CYS A 19 -9.00 -14.68 -21.16
C CYS A 19 -8.38 -14.94 -19.77
N PRO A 20 -7.18 -15.57 -19.66
CA PRO A 20 -6.52 -15.70 -18.38
C PRO A 20 -6.25 -14.29 -17.85
N ALA A 21 -6.89 -13.92 -16.75
CA ALA A 21 -6.51 -12.74 -16.00
C ALA A 21 -5.00 -12.87 -15.70
N PRO A 22 -4.21 -11.79 -15.83
CA PRO A 22 -2.80 -11.85 -15.47
C PRO A 22 -2.73 -12.34 -14.02
N ALA A 23 -2.15 -13.53 -13.82
CA ALA A 23 -1.91 -14.06 -12.51
C ALA A 23 -0.85 -13.19 -11.86
N LEU A 24 -1.28 -12.28 -10.98
CA LEU A 24 -0.38 -11.59 -10.05
C LEU A 24 0.37 -12.69 -9.30
N SER A 25 1.65 -12.87 -9.62
CA SER A 25 2.53 -13.87 -9.01
C SER A 25 2.99 -13.41 -7.62
N GLY A 26 2.06 -12.86 -6.84
CA GLY A 26 2.27 -12.44 -5.46
C GLY A 26 2.06 -13.60 -4.50
N SER A 27 2.68 -13.51 -3.32
CA SER A 27 2.31 -14.34 -2.17
C SER A 27 0.78 -14.30 -1.96
N PRO A 28 0.13 -15.33 -1.39
CA PRO A 28 -1.32 -15.36 -1.18
C PRO A 28 -1.94 -14.14 -0.47
N ASN A 29 -1.12 -13.30 0.17
CA ASN A 29 -1.51 -12.06 0.86
C ASN A 29 -0.78 -10.82 0.33
N TRP A 30 -0.41 -10.81 -0.96
CA TRP A 30 0.23 -9.65 -1.57
C TRP A 30 -0.78 -8.48 -1.68
N PRO A 31 -0.39 -7.25 -1.31
CA PRO A 31 -1.33 -6.13 -1.33
C PRO A 31 -1.57 -5.62 -2.76
N ASP A 32 -2.81 -5.18 -3.02
CA ASP A 32 -3.16 -4.55 -4.30
C ASP A 32 -2.62 -3.11 -4.43
N HIS A 33 -2.25 -2.49 -3.30
CA HIS A 33 -1.63 -1.15 -3.25
C HIS A 33 -0.79 -1.01 -1.97
N ILE A 34 0.18 -0.09 -1.99
CA ILE A 34 1.00 0.25 -0.82
C ILE A 34 0.93 1.75 -0.56
N ALA A 35 0.58 2.12 0.67
CA ALA A 35 0.69 3.48 1.16
C ALA A 35 1.97 3.66 2.00
N ILE A 36 2.67 4.78 1.78
CA ILE A 36 3.87 5.19 2.53
C ILE A 36 3.54 6.42 3.39
N GLY A 37 3.62 6.32 4.71
CA GLY A 37 3.56 7.48 5.61
C GLY A 37 4.79 8.37 5.47
N THR A 38 4.61 9.66 5.18
CA THR A 38 5.70 10.59 4.85
C THR A 38 5.85 11.75 5.83
N ALA A 39 5.62 12.98 5.36
CA ALA A 39 5.64 14.23 6.10
C ALA A 39 4.81 15.27 5.32
N SER A 40 4.63 16.45 5.92
CA SER A 40 3.96 17.59 5.31
C SER A 40 4.67 18.02 4.02
N PRO A 41 3.96 18.67 3.07
CA PRO A 41 4.55 19.15 1.82
C PRO A 41 5.79 20.02 2.09
N GLY A 42 6.87 19.79 1.34
CA GLY A 42 8.16 20.45 1.54
C GLY A 42 9.07 19.81 2.60
N GLY A 43 8.58 18.86 3.39
CA GLY A 43 9.39 18.08 4.32
C GLY A 43 10.28 17.05 3.62
N THR A 44 11.40 16.66 4.25
CA THR A 44 12.37 15.72 3.68
C THR A 44 11.73 14.37 3.29
N TYR A 45 10.91 13.78 4.17
CA TYR A 45 10.24 12.51 3.87
C TYR A 45 9.19 12.62 2.77
N HIS A 46 8.60 13.81 2.58
CA HIS A 46 7.66 14.03 1.48
C HIS A 46 8.38 13.93 0.13
N VAL A 47 9.54 14.59 0.01
CA VAL A 47 10.37 14.59 -1.21
C VAL A 47 10.98 13.20 -1.44
N TYR A 48 11.56 12.59 -0.41
CA TYR A 48 12.12 11.24 -0.52
C TYR A 48 11.07 10.20 -0.86
N GLY A 49 9.89 10.30 -0.23
CA GLY A 49 8.77 9.42 -0.51
C GLY A 49 8.35 9.47 -1.96
N GLU A 50 8.43 10.63 -2.63
CA GLU A 50 8.04 10.76 -4.05
C GLU A 50 8.93 9.92 -4.96
N GLY A 51 10.24 9.98 -4.74
CA GLY A 51 11.19 9.13 -5.47
C GLY A 51 10.96 7.65 -5.17
N LEU A 52 10.81 7.31 -3.89
CA LEU A 52 10.64 5.93 -3.45
C LEU A 52 9.35 5.30 -4.00
N ALA A 53 8.22 6.01 -3.95
CA ALA A 53 6.94 5.54 -4.46
C ALA A 53 7.01 5.22 -5.97
N LYS A 54 7.67 6.07 -6.77
CA LYS A 54 7.87 5.83 -8.21
C LYS A 54 8.72 4.58 -8.47
N ILE A 55 9.78 4.38 -7.69
CA ILE A 55 10.65 3.20 -7.82
C ILE A 55 9.88 1.94 -7.44
N LEU A 56 9.22 1.93 -6.28
CA LEU A 56 8.48 0.76 -5.80
C LEU A 56 7.30 0.42 -6.70
N THR A 57 6.58 1.41 -7.23
CA THR A 57 5.52 1.17 -8.21
C THR A 57 6.04 0.40 -9.43
N ARG A 58 7.21 0.79 -9.95
CA ARG A 58 7.83 0.12 -11.10
C ARG A 58 8.32 -1.29 -10.77
N VAL A 59 8.95 -1.47 -9.62
CA VAL A 59 9.60 -2.74 -9.25
C VAL A 59 8.60 -3.78 -8.77
N LEU A 60 7.53 -3.36 -8.09
CA LEU A 60 6.52 -4.24 -7.52
C LEU A 60 5.30 -4.45 -8.43
N ASP A 61 5.22 -3.69 -9.53
CA ASP A 61 4.08 -3.71 -10.46
C ASP A 61 2.72 -3.51 -9.78
N LEU A 62 2.68 -2.59 -8.80
CA LEU A 62 1.47 -2.22 -8.06
C LEU A 62 1.46 -0.72 -7.71
N PRO A 63 0.29 -0.09 -7.51
CA PRO A 63 0.21 1.30 -7.09
C PRO A 63 0.84 1.55 -5.73
N VAL A 64 1.88 2.40 -5.68
CA VAL A 64 2.47 2.88 -4.43
C VAL A 64 2.21 4.38 -4.25
N THR A 65 1.48 4.75 -3.20
CA THR A 65 1.08 6.13 -2.89
C THR A 65 1.81 6.66 -1.66
N ARG A 66 1.77 7.98 -1.50
CA ARG A 66 2.31 8.69 -0.35
C ARG A 66 1.19 9.28 0.45
N GLU A 67 1.22 9.03 1.74
CA GLU A 67 0.34 9.67 2.70
C GLU A 67 1.09 10.85 3.32
N THR A 68 0.51 12.03 3.16
CA THR A 68 1.01 13.24 3.81
C THR A 68 0.64 13.18 5.28
N THR A 69 1.61 13.37 6.16
CA THR A 69 1.44 13.24 7.62
C THR A 69 2.18 14.35 8.35
N GLU A 70 1.95 14.45 9.65
CA GLU A 70 2.68 15.33 10.57
C GLU A 70 4.04 14.74 11.01
N GLY A 71 4.42 13.57 10.48
CA GLY A 71 5.74 12.97 10.67
C GLY A 71 5.75 11.61 11.38
N PRO A 72 6.90 11.23 11.99
CA PRO A 72 7.16 9.86 12.45
C PRO A 72 6.14 9.25 13.41
N VAL A 73 5.58 10.06 14.33
CA VAL A 73 4.60 9.56 15.30
C VAL A 73 3.35 9.06 14.58
N GLN A 74 2.77 9.91 13.73
CA GLN A 74 1.61 9.55 12.92
C GLN A 74 1.93 8.42 11.94
N ASN A 75 3.14 8.38 11.38
CA ASN A 75 3.54 7.29 10.48
C ASN A 75 3.52 5.93 11.19
N ILE A 76 3.95 5.86 12.46
CA ILE A 76 3.84 4.63 13.25
C ILE A 76 2.37 4.28 13.52
N GLU A 77 1.52 5.25 13.82
CA GLU A 77 0.07 4.99 14.01
C GLU A 77 -0.60 4.45 12.73
N LEU A 78 -0.19 4.92 11.55
CA LEU A 78 -0.65 4.39 10.27
C LEU A 78 -0.16 2.96 10.02
N LEU A 79 1.07 2.63 10.45
CA LEU A 79 1.61 1.28 10.37
C LEU A 79 0.83 0.32 11.30
N GLU A 80 0.66 0.69 12.56
CA GLU A 80 -0.05 -0.11 13.57
C GLU A 80 -1.52 -0.35 13.21
N SER A 81 -2.18 0.65 12.60
CA SER A 81 -3.56 0.51 12.11
C SER A 81 -3.67 -0.21 10.77
N GLY A 82 -2.54 -0.51 10.12
CA GLY A 82 -2.48 -1.19 8.82
C GLY A 82 -2.87 -0.31 7.62
N GLN A 83 -3.15 0.98 7.84
CA GLN A 83 -3.47 1.98 6.81
C GLN A 83 -2.26 2.30 5.92
N ALA A 84 -1.04 2.16 6.44
CA ALA A 84 0.18 2.21 5.66
C ALA A 84 0.93 0.88 5.77
N LYS A 85 1.66 0.50 4.72
CA LYS A 85 2.58 -0.65 4.77
C LYS A 85 4.04 -0.23 4.96
N LEU A 86 4.34 1.04 4.71
CA LEU A 86 5.64 1.65 4.92
C LEU A 86 5.47 3.01 5.59
N GLY A 87 6.45 3.44 6.37
CA GLY A 87 6.43 4.74 7.02
C GLY A 87 7.83 5.23 7.33
N PHE A 88 8.11 6.50 7.05
CA PHE A 88 9.38 7.11 7.42
C PHE A 88 9.39 7.48 8.90
N VAL A 89 10.45 7.09 9.61
CA VAL A 89 10.58 7.35 11.04
C VAL A 89 12.01 7.78 11.37
N THR A 90 12.15 8.54 12.45
CA THR A 90 13.46 8.75 13.08
C THR A 90 13.70 7.66 14.12
N VAL A 91 14.97 7.32 14.32
CA VAL A 91 15.35 6.22 15.23
C VAL A 91 14.86 6.45 16.66
N GLY A 92 14.93 7.69 17.16
CA GLY A 92 14.46 8.01 18.52
C GLY A 92 12.96 7.77 18.70
N ILE A 93 12.14 8.14 17.71
CA ILE A 93 10.69 7.92 17.74
C ILE A 93 10.35 6.44 17.59
N ALA A 94 11.02 5.73 16.68
CA ALA A 94 10.86 4.29 16.52
C ALA A 94 11.22 3.52 17.80
N LEU A 95 12.33 3.90 18.47
CA LEU A 95 12.74 3.29 19.73
C LEU A 95 11.74 3.55 20.86
N ALA A 96 11.17 4.76 20.93
CA ALA A 96 10.14 5.08 21.91
C ALA A 96 8.88 4.24 21.71
N ALA A 97 8.41 4.09 20.46
CA ALA A 97 7.26 3.24 20.14
C ALA A 97 7.53 1.75 20.42
N TRP A 98 8.71 1.25 20.06
CA TRP A 98 9.12 -0.14 20.27
C TRP A 98 9.20 -0.55 21.75
N ASN A 99 9.55 0.40 22.62
CA ASN A 99 9.69 0.20 24.06
C ASN A 99 8.48 0.70 24.87
N ALA A 100 7.42 1.20 24.22
CA ALA A 100 6.27 1.82 24.87
C ALA A 100 6.66 2.94 25.86
N THR A 101 7.52 3.86 25.43
CA THR A 101 7.95 5.02 26.21
C THR A 101 7.53 6.35 25.55
N GLY A 102 7.72 7.47 26.25
CA GLY A 102 7.36 8.80 25.73
C GLY A 102 5.87 8.91 25.42
N VAL A 103 5.52 9.32 24.20
CA VAL A 103 4.11 9.44 23.74
C VAL A 103 3.37 8.09 23.63
N TRP A 104 4.10 6.96 23.73
CA TRP A 104 3.53 5.61 23.81
C TRP A 104 3.54 5.02 25.22
N ALA A 105 3.88 5.81 26.26
CA ALA A 105 3.81 5.34 27.63
C ALA A 105 2.39 4.86 27.98
N GLY A 106 2.29 3.66 28.55
CA GLY A 106 1.01 3.03 28.91
C GLY A 106 0.25 2.40 27.74
N LYS A 107 0.79 2.44 26.51
CA LYS A 107 0.27 1.71 25.34
C LYS A 107 1.02 0.39 25.16
N SER A 108 0.45 -0.52 24.37
CA SER A 108 1.20 -1.68 23.88
C SER A 108 2.35 -1.22 22.98
N PRO A 109 3.53 -1.86 23.05
CA PRO A 109 4.62 -1.59 22.11
C PRO A 109 4.20 -1.75 20.65
N ALA A 110 4.65 -0.84 19.79
CA ALA A 110 4.49 -0.96 18.34
C ALA A 110 5.28 -2.17 17.79
N ARG A 111 4.75 -2.82 16.75
CA ARG A 111 5.28 -4.08 16.19
C ARG A 111 5.21 -4.17 14.67
#